data_AF-A0A0V0TKR5-F1
#
_entry.id   AF-A0A0V0TKR5-F1
#
_cell.length_a   1.000
_cell.length_b   1.000
_cell.length_c   1.000
_cell.angle_alpha   90.00
_cell.angle_beta   90.00
_cell.angle_gamma   90.00
#
_symmetry.space_group_name_H-M   'P 1'
#
loop_
_entity.id
_entity.type
_entity.pdbx_description
1 polymer ?
#
loop_
_entity_poly.entity_id
_entity_poly.type
_entity_poly.pdbx_seq_one_letter_code
_entity_poly.pdbx_strand_id
1 'polypeptide(L)' 'LQHWLLSECKDLKNMHNQVSQPEADRRSEFYDQIWMKEAVKRFLHTVVLQKKQEVDSGVASSSSNTMQ' A
#
# COMPACT_ATOMS: atom_id res chain seq x y z
N LEU A 1 19.26 -14.18 -25.81
CA LEU A 1 19.72 -13.92 -24.42
C LEU A 1 18.69 -13.14 -23.60
N GLN A 2 18.26 -11.95 -24.04
CA GLN A 2 17.29 -11.11 -23.30
C GLN A 2 15.94 -11.80 -23.01
N HIS A 3 15.35 -12.46 -24.01
CA HIS A 3 14.08 -13.18 -23.82
C HIS A 3 14.18 -14.31 -22.80
N TRP A 4 15.30 -15.03 -22.79
CA TRP A 4 15.55 -16.09 -21.83
C TRP A 4 15.64 -15.52 -20.41
N LEU A 5 16.44 -14.46 -20.21
CA LEU A 5 16.53 -13.78 -18.90
C LEU A 5 15.18 -13.27 -18.39
N LEU A 6 14.36 -12.70 -19.28
CA LEU A 6 13.02 -12.25 -18.93
C LEU A 6 12.09 -13.41 -18.54
N SER A 7 12.23 -14.57 -19.21
CA SER A 7 11.48 -15.78 -18.87
C SER A 7 11.87 -16.30 -17.49
N GLU A 8 13.16 -16.49 -17.24
CA GLU A 8 13.66 -16.98 -15.95
C GLU A 8 13.24 -16.05 -14.80
N CYS A 9 13.36 -14.72 -14.98
CA CYS A 9 12.89 -13.76 -14.00
C CYS A 9 11.38 -13.86 -13.74
N LYS A 10 10.57 -14.12 -14.77
CA LYS A 10 9.12 -14.27 -14.62
C LYS A 10 8.77 -15.55 -13.88
N ASP A 11 9.41 -16.66 -14.24
CA ASP A 11 9.16 -17.97 -13.64
C ASP A 11 9.57 -17.97 -12.16
N LEU A 12 10.72 -17.36 -11.83
CA LEU A 12 11.13 -17.14 -10.45
C LEU A 12 10.14 -16.30 -9.66
N LYS A 13 9.63 -15.18 -10.22
CA LYS A 13 8.62 -14.35 -9.53
C LYS A 13 7.34 -15.13 -9.25
N ASN A 14 6.90 -15.96 -10.19
CA ASN A 14 5.71 -16.79 -10.03
C ASN A 14 5.88 -17.83 -8.92
N MET A 15 7.04 -18.50 -8.84
CA MET A 15 7.30 -19.49 -7.79
C MET A 15 7.31 -18.90 -6.39
N HIS A 16 7.77 -17.65 -6.24
CA HIS A 16 7.87 -16.98 -4.94
C HIS A 16 6.64 -16.10 -4.64
N ASN A 17 5.62 -16.14 -5.49
CA ASN A 17 4.46 -15.26 -5.42
C ASN A 17 4.85 -13.76 -5.28
N GLN A 18 5.96 -13.38 -5.92
CA GLN A 18 6.50 -12.03 -5.87
C GLN A 18 5.77 -11.15 -6.89
N VAL A 19 4.86 -10.31 -6.39
CA VAL A 19 4.02 -9.44 -7.22
C VAL A 19 4.71 -8.10 -7.53
N SER A 20 5.68 -7.68 -6.71
CA SER A 20 6.32 -6.36 -6.87
C SER A 20 7.48 -6.36 -7.85
N GLN A 21 7.62 -5.25 -8.59
CA GLN A 21 8.79 -4.95 -9.40
C GLN A 21 9.39 -3.62 -8.92
N PRO A 22 10.31 -3.67 -7.94
CA PRO A 22 10.86 -2.46 -7.32
C PRO A 22 11.46 -1.46 -8.31
N GLU A 23 12.06 -1.97 -9.39
CA GLU A 23 12.65 -1.12 -10.45
C GLU A 23 11.60 -0.41 -11.33
N ALA A 24 10.38 -0.91 -11.42
CA ALA A 24 9.29 -0.19 -12.06
C ALA A 24 8.76 0.91 -11.13
N ASP A 25 8.58 0.60 -9.84
CA ASP A 25 8.07 1.53 -8.83
C ASP A 25 8.97 2.78 -8.65
N ARG A 26 10.27 2.66 -8.96
CA ARG A 26 11.21 3.79 -8.90
C ARG A 26 11.03 4.82 -10.03
N ARG A 27 10.29 4.48 -11.09
CA ARG A 27 10.14 5.31 -12.29
C ARG A 27 8.86 6.12 -12.23
N SER A 28 8.88 7.39 -12.62
CA SER A 28 7.69 8.25 -12.58
C SER A 28 6.57 7.75 -13.48
N GLU A 29 6.92 7.10 -14.60
CA GLU A 29 5.99 6.54 -15.58
C GLU A 29 5.09 5.45 -14.98
N PHE A 30 5.54 4.79 -13.92
CA PHE A 30 4.73 3.82 -13.19
C PHE A 30 3.51 4.46 -12.53
N TYR A 31 3.64 5.72 -12.10
CA TYR A 31 2.56 6.47 -11.45
C TYR A 31 1.70 7.26 -12.44
N ASP A 32 2.10 7.36 -13.71
CA ASP A 32 1.31 7.97 -14.78
C ASP A 32 0.30 6.97 -15.38
N GLN A 33 -0.50 6.36 -14.52
CA GLN A 33 -1.45 5.32 -14.89
C GLN A 33 -2.86 5.67 -14.40
N ILE A 34 -3.88 5.16 -15.10
CA ILE A 34 -5.30 5.47 -14.82
C ILE A 34 -5.69 5.06 -13.38
N TRP A 35 -5.10 3.98 -12.86
CA TRP A 35 -5.36 3.49 -11.51
C TRP A 35 -4.83 4.42 -10.41
N MET A 36 -3.91 5.33 -10.73
CA MET A 36 -3.26 6.18 -9.72
C MET A 36 -4.25 7.07 -8.97
N LYS A 37 -5.20 7.68 -9.69
CA LYS A 37 -6.22 8.55 -9.07
C LYS A 37 -7.05 7.82 -8.03
N GLU A 38 -7.43 6.58 -8.32
CA GLU A 38 -8.21 5.76 -7.40
C GLU A 38 -7.35 5.23 -6.23
N ALA A 39 -6.10 4.85 -6.50
CA ALA A 39 -5.16 4.43 -5.47
C ALA A 39 -4.94 5.52 -4.41
N VAL A 40 -4.77 6.78 -4.83
CA VAL A 40 -4.64 7.92 -3.91
C VAL A 40 -5.89 8.09 -3.05
N LYS A 41 -7.10 7.99 -3.63
CA LYS A 41 -8.35 8.10 -2.86
C LYS A 41 -8.45 7.03 -1.78
N ARG A 42 -8.17 5.77 -2.13
CA ARG A 42 -8.17 4.65 -1.19
C ARG A 42 -7.17 4.84 -0.07
N PHE A 43 -5.96 5.27 -0.42
CA PHE A 43 -4.91 5.56 0.55
C PHE A 43 -5.36 6.64 1.54
N LEU A 44 -5.84 7.78 1.04
CA LEU A 44 -6.31 8.89 1.89
C LEU A 44 -7.47 8.47 2.78
N HIS A 45 -8.44 7.74 2.24
CA HIS A 45 -9.55 7.22 3.01
C HIS A 45 -9.09 6.34 4.18
N THR A 46 -8.17 5.39 3.91
CA THR A 46 -7.60 4.53 4.96
C THR A 46 -6.85 5.33 6.02
N VAL A 47 -6.03 6.31 5.60
CA VAL A 47 -5.31 7.19 6.54
C VAL A 47 -6.27 7.97 7.44
N VAL A 48 -7.34 8.53 6.87
CA VAL A 48 -8.36 9.28 7.64
C VAL A 48 -9.07 8.37 8.63
N LEU A 49 -9.48 7.16 8.20
CA LEU A 49 -10.12 6.20 9.10
C LEU A 49 -9.19 5.75 10.23
N GLN A 50 -7.92 5.48 9.93
CA GLN A 50 -6.92 5.12 10.93
C GLN A 50 -6.76 6.23 11.98
N LYS A 51 -6.67 7.50 11.54
CA LYS A 51 -6.58 8.66 12.44
C LYS A 51 -7.83 8.82 13.29
N LYS A 52 -9.01 8.60 12.70
CA LYS A 52 -10.27 8.63 13.45
C LYS A 52 -10.31 7.54 14.53
N GLN A 53 -9.88 6.32 14.21
CA GLN A 53 -9.78 5.23 15.19
C GLN A 53 -8.81 5.54 16.33
N GLU A 54 -7.65 6.14 16.03
CA GLU A 54 -6.69 6.57 17.06
C GLU A 54 -7.31 7.59 18.03
N VAL A 55 -8.03 8.58 17.50
CA VAL A 55 -8.73 9.59 18.32
C VAL A 55 -9.86 8.97 19.13
N ASP A 56 -10.73 8.19 18.51
CA ASP A 56 -11.86 7.54 19.19
C ASP A 56 -11.34 6.60 20.30
N SER A 57 -10.23 5.90 20.07
CA SER A 57 -9.58 5.03 21.07
C SER A 57 -8.94 5.82 22.23
N GLY A 58 -8.32 6.97 21.95
CA GLY A 58 -7.75 7.86 22.97
C GLY A 58 -8.80 8.61 23.80
N VAL A 59 -9.93 8.96 23.19
CA VAL A 59 -11.08 9.55 23.89
C VAL A 59 -11.78 8.51 24.77
N ALA A 60 -11.89 7.26 24.32
CA ALA A 60 -12.43 6.16 25.12
C ALA A 60 -11.58 5.89 26.38
N SER A 61 -10.24 5.89 26.27
CA SER A 61 -9.36 5.71 27.43
C SER A 61 -9.40 6.89 28.40
N SER A 62 -9.53 8.12 27.90
CA SER A 62 -9.65 9.32 28.73
C SER A 62 -10.99 9.41 29.48
N SER A 63 -12.08 8.96 28.84
CA SER A 63 -13.43 8.94 29.45
C SER A 63 -13.53 7.93 30.60
N SER A 64 -12.80 6.81 30.53
CA SER A 64 -12.76 5.82 31.60
C SER A 64 -12.05 6.31 32.88
N ASN A 65 -11.14 7.29 32.76
CA ASN A 65 -10.42 7.88 33.89
C ASN A 65 -11.20 9.00 34.59
N THR A 66 -12.30 9.51 33.99
CA THR A 66 -13.12 10.59 34.58
C THR A 66 -14.32 10.04 35.37
N MET A 67 -14.58 8.72 35.30
CA MET A 67 -15.65 8.04 36.05
C MET A 67 -15.15 7.23 37.27
N GLN A 68 -13.89 7.42 37.68
CA GLN A 68 -13.37 7.00 38.99
C GLN A 68 -13.19 8.22 39.88
#